data_AF-A0A8J2J8T8-F1
#
_entry.id   AF-A0A8J2J8T8-F1
#
_cell.length_a   1.000
_cell.length_b   1.000
_cell.length_c   1.000
_cell.angle_alpha   90.00
_cell.angle_beta   90.00
_cell.angle_gamma   90.00
#
_symmetry.space_group_name_H-M   'P 1'
#
loop_
_entity.id
_entity.type
_entity.pdbx_description
1 polymer ?
#
loop_
_entity_poly.entity_id
_entity_poly.type
_entity_poly.pdbx_seq_one_letter_code
_entity_poly.pdbx_strand_id
1 'polypeptide(L)' 'IRPELYKHIVLSGGSTMYPGLPSRLEREIKQLYLERVLRGEADKLSKFKIKIEDPPRRKDMVFIGGAVLA' A
#
# COMPACT_ATOMS: atom_id res chain seq x y z
N ILE A 1 15.59 -2.09 -3.04
CA ILE A 1 14.58 -1.65 -4.03
C ILE A 1 13.20 -2.29 -3.79
N ARG A 2 12.86 -3.48 -4.34
CA ARG A 2 11.51 -4.07 -4.16
C ARG A 2 11.00 -4.12 -2.70
N PRO A 3 11.77 -4.59 -1.70
CA PRO A 3 11.29 -4.64 -0.31
C PRO A 3 11.09 -3.28 0.34
N GLU A 4 11.70 -2.20 -0.16
CA GLU A 4 11.48 -0.84 0.34
C GLU A 4 10.19 -0.25 -0.23
N LEU A 5 9.88 -0.53 -1.50
CA LEU A 5 8.65 -0.07 -2.13
C LEU A 5 7.39 -0.63 -1.43
N TYR A 6 7.42 -1.88 -0.98
CA TYR A 6 6.29 -2.48 -0.24
C TYR A 6 6.09 -1.89 1.17
N LYS A 7 7.10 -1.21 1.73
CA LYS A 7 6.99 -0.51 3.02
C LYS A 7 6.43 0.91 2.89
N HIS A 8 6.31 1.44 1.68
CA HIS A 8 5.90 2.82 1.43
C HIS A 8 4.85 2.89 0.33
N ILE A 9 3.73 2.19 0.52
CA ILE A 9 2.58 2.27 -0.40
C ILE A 9 1.70 3.42 0.04
N VAL A 10 1.61 4.48 -0.77
CA VAL A 10 0.79 5.66 -0.46
C VAL A 10 -0.46 5.66 -1.35
N LEU A 11 -1.62 5.92 -0.75
CA LEU A 11 -2.89 6.05 -1.47
C LEU A 11 -3.22 7.53 -1.72
N SER A 12 -3.59 7.87 -2.96
CA SER A 12 -4.01 9.21 -3.37
C SER A 12 -5.22 9.17 -4.29
N GLY A 13 -6.11 10.16 -4.18
CA GLY A 13 -7.26 10.37 -5.06
C GLY A 13 -8.59 9.89 -4.46
N GLY A 14 -9.71 10.36 -5.05
CA GLY A 14 -11.06 10.14 -4.53
C GLY A 14 -11.49 8.67 -4.44
N SER A 15 -11.13 7.84 -5.43
CA SER A 15 -11.47 6.41 -5.43
C SER A 15 -10.73 5.61 -4.35
N THR A 16 -9.71 6.17 -3.71
CA THR A 16 -9.06 5.53 -2.56
C THR A 16 -9.80 5.78 -1.25
N MET A 17 -10.83 6.63 -1.25
CA MET A 17 -11.60 7.01 -0.05
C MET A 17 -12.58 5.95 0.43
N TYR A 18 -12.80 4.86 -0.31
CA TYR A 18 -13.75 3.83 0.09
C TYR A 18 -13.38 3.19 1.44
N PRO A 19 -14.35 3.02 2.36
CA PRO A 19 -14.10 2.40 3.65
C PRO A 19 -13.65 0.94 3.45
N GLY A 20 -12.62 0.51 4.18
CA GLY A 20 -12.09 -0.85 4.09
C GLY A 20 -11.21 -1.15 2.86
N LEU A 21 -11.07 -0.21 1.92
CA LEU A 21 -10.12 -0.34 0.81
C LEU A 21 -8.66 -0.58 1.25
N PRO A 22 -8.09 0.15 2.24
CA PRO A 22 -6.70 -0.10 2.66
C PRO A 22 -6.51 -1.52 3.20
N SER A 23 -7.46 -2.00 4.01
CA SER A 23 -7.42 -3.37 4.57
C SER A 23 -7.57 -4.44 3.49
N ARG A 24 -8.44 -4.22 2.49
CA ARG A 24 -8.60 -5.12 1.34
C ARG A 24 -7.30 -5.20 0.54
N LEU A 25 -6.69 -4.05 0.26
CA LEU A 25 -5.46 -3.96 -0.52
C LEU A 25 -4.29 -4.63 0.21
N GLU A 26 -4.20 -4.48 1.53
CA GLU A 26 -3.21 -5.20 2.34
C GLU A 26 -3.35 -6.73 2.21
N ARG A 27 -4.59 -7.22 2.29
CA ARG A 27 -4.88 -8.66 2.19
C ARG A 27 -4.57 -9.20 0.80
N GLU A 28 -5.00 -8.51 -0.26
CA GLU A 28 -4.76 -8.94 -1.65
C GLU A 28 -3.27 -8.98 -1.97
N ILE A 29 -2.47 -7.99 -1.53
CA ILE A 29 -1.03 -8.00 -1.75
C ILE A 29 -0.35 -9.16 -1.00
N LYS A 30 -0.73 -9.42 0.26
CA LYS A 30 -0.22 -10.58 1.00
C LYS A 30 -0.52 -11.89 0.29
N GLN A 31 -1.75 -12.04 -0.22
CA GLN A 31 -2.18 -13.24 -0.94
C GLN A 31 -1.40 -13.41 -2.26
N LEU A 32 -1.29 -12.36 -3.06
CA LEU A 32 -0.54 -12.38 -4.32
C LEU A 32 0.95 -12.65 -4.12
N TYR A 33 1.53 -12.09 -3.05
CA TYR A 33 2.92 -12.34 -2.71
C TYR A 33 3.15 -13.80 -2.30
N LEU A 34 2.23 -14.37 -1.52
CA LEU A 34 2.30 -15.77 -1.12
C LEU A 34 2.19 -16.71 -2.34
N GLU A 35 1.23 -16.45 -3.23
CA GLU A 35 0.97 -17.29 -4.40
C GLU A 35 2.09 -17.21 -5.43
N ARG A 36 2.51 -15.98 -5.81
CA ARG A 36 3.43 -15.78 -6.93
C ARG A 36 4.90 -15.85 -6.55
N VAL A 37 5.26 -15.43 -5.33
CA VAL A 37 6.67 -15.32 -4.91
C VAL A 37 7.06 -16.44 -3.96
N LEU A 38 6.24 -16.72 -2.95
CA LEU A 38 6.58 -17.69 -1.91
C LEU A 38 6.13 -19.12 -2.23
N ARG A 39 5.30 -19.34 -3.27
CA ARG A 39 4.80 -20.66 -3.70
C ARG A 39 4.28 -21.53 -2.54
N GLY A 40 3.69 -20.92 -1.52
CA GLY A 40 3.16 -21.61 -0.33
C GLY A 40 4.07 -21.62 0.91
N GLU A 41 5.28 -21.06 0.88
CA GLU A 41 6.12 -20.95 2.07
C GLU A 41 5.67 -19.83 3.02
N ALA A 42 4.90 -20.19 4.06
CA ALA A 42 4.35 -19.27 5.05
C ALA A 42 5.42 -18.59 5.95
N ASP A 43 6.56 -19.24 6.20
CA ASP A 43 7.58 -18.73 7.14
C ASP A 43 8.26 -17.44 6.69
N LYS A 44 8.31 -17.20 5.37
CA LYS A 44 8.90 -15.99 4.78
C LYS A 44 7.90 -14.83 4.70
N LEU A 45 6.60 -15.08 4.84
CA LEU A 45 5.57 -14.04 4.84
C LEU A 45 5.72 -13.11 6.05
N SER A 46 6.11 -13.65 7.21
CA SER A 46 6.31 -12.90 8.46
C SER A 46 7.45 -11.88 8.37
N LYS A 47 8.43 -12.09 7.47
CA LYS A 47 9.53 -11.15 7.22
C LYS A 47 9.12 -10.01 6.29
N PHE A 48 8.03 -10.17 5.55
CA PHE A 48 7.55 -9.19 4.58
C PHE A 48 6.63 -8.17 5.26
N LYS A 49 7.21 -7.02 5.65
CA LYS A 49 6.46 -5.91 6.22
C LYS A 49 5.87 -5.05 5.08
N ILE A 50 4.55 -5.12 4.92
CA ILE A 50 3.78 -4.21 4.06
C ILE A 50 3.25 -3.09 4.94
N LYS A 51 3.37 -1.85 4.46
CA LYS A 51 2.76 -0.71 5.12
C LYS A 51 2.07 0.14 4.05
N ILE A 52 0.77 0.33 4.24
CA ILE A 52 -0.08 1.18 3.41
C ILE A 52 -0.34 2.44 4.22
N GLU A 53 0.00 3.58 3.65
CA GLU A 53 -0.19 4.89 4.25
C GLU A 53 -1.46 5.51 3.67
N ASP A 54 -2.44 5.72 4.54
CA ASP A 54 -3.76 6.26 4.22
C ASP A 54 -4.01 7.59 4.93
N PRO A 55 -3.39 8.70 4.48
CA PRO A 55 -3.61 9.99 5.10
C PRO A 55 -5.05 10.47 4.87
N PRO A 56 -5.64 11.17 5.85
CA PRO A 56 -7.03 11.63 5.78
C PRO A 56 -7.27 12.63 4.64
N ARG A 57 -6.23 13.35 4.22
CA ARG A 57 -6.25 14.32 3.10
C ARG A 57 -5.84 13.70 1.76
N ARG A 58 -5.95 12.38 1.59
CA ARG A 58 -5.54 11.67 0.36
C ARG A 58 -6.27 12.11 -0.92
N LYS A 59 -7.47 12.69 -0.80
CA LYS A 59 -8.25 13.18 -1.96
C LYS A 59 -7.49 14.25 -2.75
N ASP A 60 -6.90 15.21 -2.04
CA ASP A 60 -6.25 16.39 -2.64
C ASP A 60 -4.73 16.34 -2.49
N MET A 61 -4.17 15.17 -2.18
CA MET A 61 -2.74 15.00 -1.91
C MET A 61 -1.85 15.48 -3.05
N VAL A 62 -2.26 15.21 -4.30
CA VAL A 62 -1.52 15.66 -5.49
C VAL A 62 -1.49 17.19 -5.57
N PHE A 63 -2.62 17.83 -5.24
CA PHE A 63 -2.72 19.29 -5.23
C PHE A 63 -1.92 19.91 -4.09
N ILE A 64 -2.00 19.35 -2.88
CA ILE A 64 -1.20 19.80 -1.72
C ILE A 64 0.29 19.65 -2.03
N GLY A 65 0.71 18.53 -2.60
CA GLY A 65 2.10 18.31 -3.00
C GLY A 65 2.59 19.33 -4.03
N GLY A 66 1.77 19.62 -5.04
CA GLY A 66 2.07 20.64 -6.04
C GLY A 66 2.13 22.06 -5.47
N ALA A 67 1.22 22.40 -4.55
CA ALA A 67 1.18 23.71 -3.91
C ALA A 67 2.34 23.95 -2.93
N VAL A 68 2.91 22.90 -2.35
CA VAL A 68 4.10 22.99 -1.46
C VAL A 68 5.40 23.02 -2.27
N LEU A 69 5.42 22.39 -3.45
CA LEU A 69 6.60 22.33 -4.31
C LEU A 69 6.79 23.60 -5.16
N ALA A 70 5.68 24.26 -5.52
CA ALA A 70 5.68 25.55 -6.23
C ALA A 70 6.12 26.69 -5.31
#